data_AF-A0A942CKR0-F1
#
_entry.id   AF-A0A942CKR0-F1
#
_cell.length_a   1.000
_cell.length_b   1.000
_cell.length_c   1.000
_cell.angle_alpha   90.00
_cell.angle_beta   90.00
_cell.angle_gamma   90.00
#
_symmetry.space_group_name_H-M   'P 1'
#
loop_
_entity.id
_entity.type
_entity.pdbx_description
1 polymer ?
#
loop_
_entity_poly.entity_id
_entity_poly.type
_entity_poly.pdbx_seq_one_letter_code
_entity_poly.pdbx_strand_id
1 'polypeptide(L)' 'MQCRQCGTEIADKALICYRCGAATTEAKYKPYEPPSSRSIAPVVIAVIILAVLVLVAWFLLHSTGL' A
#
# COMPACT_ATOMS: atom_id res chain seq x y z
N MET A 1 1.83 33.19 -18.51
CA MET A 1 2.97 32.28 -18.24
C MET A 1 3.58 31.80 -19.55
N GLN A 2 4.89 31.51 -19.59
CA GLN A 2 5.58 31.20 -20.85
C GLN A 2 5.77 29.69 -21.07
N CYS A 3 5.49 29.21 -22.29
CA CYS A 3 5.68 27.81 -22.67
C CYS A 3 7.15 27.39 -22.57
N ARG A 4 7.44 26.30 -21.84
CA ARG A 4 8.80 25.75 -21.71
C ARG A 4 9.37 25.15 -23.00
N GLN A 5 8.54 24.90 -24.01
CA GLN A 5 8.97 24.29 -25.28
C GLN A 5 9.17 25.33 -26.40
N CYS A 6 8.27 26.31 -26.53
CA CYS A 6 8.31 27.26 -27.65
C CYS A 6 8.36 28.74 -27.24
N GLY A 7 8.41 29.04 -25.94
CA GLY A 7 8.53 30.42 -25.44
C GLY A 7 7.30 31.32 -25.67
N THR A 8 6.16 30.78 -26.13
CA THR A 8 4.95 31.60 -26.29
C THR A 8 4.33 31.94 -24.93
N GLU A 9 3.74 33.13 -24.84
CA GLU A 9 2.84 33.49 -23.74
C GLU A 9 1.56 32.64 -23.84
N ILE A 10 1.14 32.08 -22.71
CA ILE A 10 -0.05 31.24 -22.54
C ILE A 10 -0.78 31.69 -21.26
N ALA A 11 -2.11 31.61 -21.25
CA ALA A 11 -2.92 31.77 -20.05
C ALA A 11 -2.53 30.77 -18.94
N ASP A 12 -2.59 31.19 -17.68
CA ASP A 12 -2.17 30.40 -16.51
C ASP A 12 -2.92 29.07 -16.32
N LYS A 13 -4.09 28.92 -16.94
CA LYS A 13 -4.93 27.69 -16.87
C LYS A 13 -4.94 26.88 -18.17
N ALA A 14 -4.13 27.21 -19.16
CA ALA A 14 -4.04 26.37 -20.34
C ALA A 14 -3.46 25.01 -19.95
N LEU A 15 -4.05 23.93 -20.46
CA LEU A 15 -3.58 22.55 -20.32
C LEU A 15 -2.58 22.18 -21.43
N ILE A 16 -2.72 22.81 -22.58
CA ILE A 16 -1.93 22.59 -23.79
C ILE A 16 -1.55 23.94 -24.41
N CYS A 17 -0.32 24.06 -24.88
CA CYS A 17 0.14 25.21 -25.66
C CYS A 17 -0.56 25.23 -27.04
N TYR A 18 -1.25 26.31 -27.36
CA TYR A 18 -1.94 26.47 -28.65
C TYR A 18 -0.99 26.55 -29.85
N ARG A 19 0.29 26.88 -29.64
CA ARG A 19 1.27 27.02 -30.72
C ARG A 19 2.06 25.75 -31.02
N CYS A 20 2.52 25.04 -29.99
CA CYS A 20 3.35 23.84 -30.17
C CYS A 20 2.70 22.53 -29.72
N GLY A 21 1.52 22.57 -29.10
CA GLY A 21 0.83 21.37 -28.62
C GLY A 21 1.41 20.75 -27.34
N ALA A 22 2.44 21.34 -26.73
CA ALA A 22 3.03 20.82 -25.49
C ALA A 22 2.06 20.93 -24.31
N ALA A 23 1.94 19.88 -23.52
CA ALA A 23 1.20 19.91 -22.26
C ALA A 23 1.93 20.82 -21.25
N THR A 24 1.21 21.80 -20.71
CA THR A 24 1.73 22.77 -19.74
C THR A 24 1.61 22.28 -18.30
N THR A 25 0.79 21.25 -18.06
CA THR A 25 0.58 20.65 -16.74
C THR A 25 1.21 19.26 -16.68
N GLU A 26 2.04 19.04 -15.66
CA GLU A 26 2.45 17.69 -15.29
C GLU A 26 1.25 16.94 -14.66
N ALA A 27 1.03 15.70 -15.10
CA ALA A 27 -0.04 14.88 -14.55
C ALA A 27 0.27 14.55 -13.08
N LYS A 28 -0.39 15.25 -12.14
CA LYS A 28 -0.32 14.98 -10.69
C LYS A 28 -1.04 13.68 -10.26
N TYR A 29 -1.40 12.82 -11.20
CA TYR A 29 -2.06 11.57 -10.86
C TYR A 29 -1.00 10.56 -10.38
N LYS A 30 -0.89 10.41 -9.05
CA LYS A 30 -0.26 9.23 -8.46
C LYS A 30 -1.32 8.12 -8.37
N PRO A 31 -1.06 6.92 -8.91
CA PRO A 31 -1.92 5.78 -8.68
C PRO A 31 -2.10 5.55 -7.18
N TYR A 32 -3.32 5.19 -6.77
CA TYR A 32 -3.59 4.78 -5.39
C TYR A 32 -2.83 3.48 -5.09
N GLU A 33 -1.86 3.54 -4.17
CA GLU A 33 -1.23 2.33 -3.61
C GLU A 33 -2.14 1.80 -2.49
N PRO A 34 -2.72 0.59 -2.65
CA PRO A 34 -3.52 0.01 -1.57
C PRO A 34 -2.64 -0.25 -0.34
N PRO A 35 -3.14 0.01 0.88
CA PRO A 35 -2.38 -0.27 2.08
C PRO A 35 -2.06 -1.75 2.15
N SER A 36 -0.78 -2.09 2.41
CA SER A 36 -0.35 -3.47 2.58
C SER A 36 -1.13 -4.09 3.74
N SER A 37 -1.99 -5.07 3.44
CA SER A 37 -2.78 -5.76 4.43
C SER A 37 -1.83 -6.41 5.44
N ARG A 38 -1.82 -5.89 6.67
CA ARG A 38 -1.05 -6.48 7.77
C ARG A 38 -1.59 -7.90 7.99
N SER A 39 -0.81 -8.89 7.56
CA SER A 39 -1.22 -10.29 7.57
C SER A 39 -1.58 -10.71 9.00
N ILE A 40 -2.81 -11.16 9.22
CA ILE A 40 -3.28 -11.71 10.51
C ILE A 40 -2.74 -13.15 10.71
N ALA A 41 -2.23 -13.76 9.63
CA ALA A 41 -1.62 -15.08 9.60
C ALA A 41 -0.62 -15.39 10.75
N PRO A 42 0.40 -14.56 11.05
CA PRO A 42 1.33 -14.83 12.16
C PRO A 42 0.64 -14.88 13.52
N VAL A 43 -0.40 -14.07 13.73
CA VAL A 43 -1.15 -14.05 15.00
C VAL A 43 -1.95 -15.34 15.14
N VAL A 44 -2.62 -15.79 14.08
CA VAL A 44 -3.39 -17.05 14.11
C VAL A 44 -2.46 -18.24 14.33
N ILE A 45 -1.30 -18.28 13.66
CA ILE A 45 -0.30 -19.33 13.84
C ILE A 45 0.19 -19.37 15.29
N ALA A 46 0.51 -18.22 15.88
CA ALA A 46 0.96 -18.14 17.27
C ALA A 46 -0.10 -18.65 18.25
N VAL A 47 -1.36 -18.28 18.06
CA VAL A 47 -2.48 -18.73 18.91
C VAL A 47 -2.69 -20.24 18.79
N ILE A 48 -2.64 -20.80 17.58
CA ILE A 48 -2.77 -22.25 17.36
C ILE A 48 -1.63 -23.00 18.06
N ILE A 49 -0.38 -22.56 17.89
CA ILE A 49 0.78 -23.19 18.54
C ILE A 49 0.60 -23.18 20.06
N LEU A 50 0.19 -22.03 20.63
CA LEU A 50 0.01 -21.89 22.07
C LEU A 50 -1.12 -22.79 22.59
N ALA A 51 -2.24 -22.87 21.86
CA ALA A 51 -3.34 -23.79 22.19
C ALA A 51 -2.91 -25.26 22.14
N VAL A 52 -2.16 -25.67 21.12
CA VAL A 52 -1.62 -27.03 20.99
C VAL A 52 -0.66 -27.34 22.14
N LEU A 53 0.24 -26.42 22.49
CA LEU A 53 1.16 -26.62 23.62
C LEU A 53 0.42 -26.79 24.94
N VAL A 54 -0.63 -26.00 25.19
CA VAL A 54 -1.47 -26.14 26.38
C VAL A 54 -2.20 -27.49 26.39
N LEU A 55 -2.77 -27.91 25.26
CA LEU A 55 -3.43 -29.22 25.14
C LEU A 55 -2.47 -30.38 25.35
N VAL A 56 -1.27 -30.31 24.80
CA VAL A 56 -0.21 -31.33 24.98
C VAL A 56 0.24 -31.36 26.43
N ALA A 57 0.51 -30.22 27.05
CA ALA A 57 0.90 -30.16 28.45
C ALA A 57 -0.20 -30.72 29.37
N TRP A 58 -1.46 -30.37 29.11
CA TRP A 58 -2.62 -30.90 29.82
C TRP A 58 -2.75 -32.41 29.65
N PHE A 59 -2.66 -32.91 28.41
CA PHE A 59 -2.76 -34.33 28.10
C PHE A 59 -1.63 -35.12 28.74
N LEU A 60 -0.40 -34.60 28.68
CA LEU A 60 0.74 -35.22 29.35
C LEU A 60 0.52 -35.28 30.85
N LEU A 61 0.17 -34.17 31.52
CA LEU A 61 -0.16 -34.16 32.95
C LEU A 61 -1.27 -35.16 33.33
N HIS A 62 -2.32 -35.27 32.49
CA HIS A 62 -3.41 -36.22 32.72
C HIS A 62 -2.98 -37.67 32.48
N SER A 63 -2.09 -37.91 31.51
CA SER A 63 -1.57 -39.25 31.18
C SER A 63 -0.44 -39.72 32.11
N THR A 64 0.26 -38.80 32.77
CA THR A 64 1.43 -39.08 33.63
C THR A 64 1.16 -38.93 35.13
N GLY A 65 -0.03 -38.50 35.56
CA GLY A 65 -0.51 -38.74 36.92
C GLY A 65 -0.88 -40.23 37.08
N LEU A 66 -0.11 -41.05 37.78
CA LEU A 66 -0.14 -41.30 39.24
C LEU A 66 -1.48 -41.87 39.73
#